data_AF-A0A5B0EG88-F1
#
_entry.id   AF-A0A5B0EG88-F1
#
_cell.length_a   1.000
_cell.length_b   1.000
_cell.length_c   1.000
_cell.angle_alpha   90.00
_cell.angle_beta   90.00
_cell.angle_gamma   90.00
#
_symmetry.space_group_name_H-M   'P 1'
#
loop_
_entity.id
_entity.type
_entity.pdbx_description
1 polymer ?
#
loop_
_entity_poly.entity_id
_entity_poly.type
_entity_poly.pdbx_seq_one_letter_code
_entity_poly.pdbx_strand_id
1 'polypeptide(L)'
;MPRGEQTTKKGNAASMSSSKQHLDTGQTFGVPQAYLPAEAAAEAGPLSRSTRDDAGRKRNTSYPPAPEPLPYGVPDNHTHLDFRDGSVHVTVAQALDAANAVGVPGVIQVGCDVESSEFAVRAASEDPRVLAAVAIHPNDASRLAESDDLDAAIARIDELAAHERVRAIGETGLDYFRTQEPGRPAQEHSFREHIRIARKHSKALQIHDRDAHLDVVRVLKDEKLPERVVFHCFSGDADLARICNENGWYLSFSGTVTFKNSTDLREALLVAKPELVLVETDAPFLTPHPYRGRPNASYLIPQTVRFMAETLGVGLEEYCRTLADNTERVYGAF
;
A
#
# COMPACT_ATOMS: atom_id res chain seq x y z
N MET A 1 -0.74 -1.82 -85.74
CA MET A 1 -0.63 -0.57 -84.96
C MET A 1 -0.54 -0.94 -83.48
N PRO A 2 0.37 -0.34 -82.69
CA PRO A 2 1.44 -1.07 -82.01
C PRO A 2 1.23 -1.35 -80.51
N ARG A 3 2.10 -2.24 -80.00
CA ARG A 3 2.43 -2.45 -78.58
C ARG A 3 3.02 -1.18 -77.96
N GLY A 4 2.75 -0.97 -76.67
CA GLY A 4 3.36 0.09 -75.86
C GLY A 4 3.34 -0.28 -74.38
N GLU A 5 4.50 -0.67 -73.91
CA GLU A 5 4.88 -0.98 -72.53
C GLU A 5 4.98 0.32 -71.71
N GLN A 6 4.44 0.36 -70.49
CA GLN A 6 4.86 1.37 -69.49
C GLN A 6 4.76 0.81 -68.07
N THR A 7 5.94 0.67 -67.49
CA THR A 7 6.25 0.33 -66.12
C THR A 7 6.06 1.55 -65.21
N THR A 8 5.26 1.41 -64.15
CA THR A 8 5.21 2.41 -63.06
C THR A 8 5.56 1.76 -61.73
N LYS A 9 6.66 2.26 -61.17
CA LYS A 9 7.25 2.00 -59.85
C LYS A 9 6.21 2.06 -58.72
N LYS A 10 6.15 1.04 -57.87
CA LYS A 10 5.59 1.16 -56.51
C LYS A 10 6.74 1.35 -55.52
N GLY A 11 6.66 2.45 -54.78
CA GLY A 11 7.66 2.95 -53.85
C GLY A 11 7.81 2.12 -52.58
N ASN A 12 8.99 2.32 -51.96
CA ASN A 12 9.46 1.77 -50.71
C ASN A 12 8.43 1.84 -49.57
N ALA A 13 8.28 0.73 -48.86
CA ALA A 13 7.74 0.70 -47.52
C ALA A 13 8.77 1.31 -46.55
N ALA A 14 8.43 2.44 -45.94
CA ALA A 14 9.15 2.98 -44.79
C ALA A 14 8.56 2.35 -43.52
N SER A 15 9.38 1.56 -42.83
CA SER A 15 9.10 1.07 -41.49
C SER A 15 9.13 2.23 -40.50
N MET A 16 8.00 2.49 -39.84
CA MET A 16 7.98 3.35 -38.66
C MET A 16 8.43 2.52 -37.45
N SER A 17 9.72 2.63 -37.13
CA SER A 17 10.28 2.23 -35.85
C SER A 17 9.75 3.20 -34.78
N SER A 18 8.85 2.73 -33.92
CA SER A 18 8.45 3.42 -32.71
C SER A 18 9.60 3.33 -31.71
N SER A 19 10.35 4.42 -31.59
CA SER A 19 11.38 4.62 -30.58
C SER A 19 10.73 4.69 -29.20
N LYS A 20 10.92 3.62 -28.39
CA LYS A 20 10.72 3.67 -26.94
C LYS A 20 11.68 4.71 -26.37
N GLN A 21 11.19 5.88 -26.01
CA GLN A 21 11.92 6.82 -25.18
C GLN A 21 11.95 6.25 -23.76
N HIS A 22 13.11 5.74 -23.36
CA HIS A 22 13.42 5.52 -21.95
C HIS A 22 13.54 6.90 -21.31
N LEU A 23 12.64 7.24 -20.39
CA LEU A 23 12.80 8.37 -19.49
C LEU A 23 13.91 8.02 -18.50
N ASP A 24 15.07 8.67 -18.67
CA ASP A 24 16.12 8.73 -17.66
C ASP A 24 15.75 9.87 -16.69
N THR A 25 15.08 9.55 -15.58
CA THR A 25 14.66 10.50 -14.54
C THR A 25 15.83 10.89 -13.62
N GLY A 26 16.98 11.21 -14.21
CA GLY A 26 18.33 11.15 -13.64
C GLY A 26 18.72 12.13 -12.53
N GLN A 27 17.86 12.44 -11.56
CA GLN A 27 18.29 13.02 -10.28
C GLN A 27 17.78 12.18 -9.11
N THR A 28 18.66 11.35 -8.57
CA THR A 28 18.43 10.67 -7.29
C THR A 28 19.02 11.52 -6.17
N PHE A 29 18.26 11.76 -5.09
CA PHE A 29 18.65 12.66 -3.99
C PHE A 29 19.51 11.97 -2.92
N GLY A 30 20.12 10.82 -3.27
CA GLY A 30 20.81 9.95 -2.31
C GLY A 30 19.86 9.25 -1.35
N VAL A 31 20.38 8.35 -0.52
CA VAL A 31 19.58 7.73 0.56
C VAL A 31 19.42 8.76 1.68
N PRO A 32 18.22 8.99 2.24
CA PRO A 32 18.05 9.94 3.34
C PRO A 32 18.96 9.59 4.53
N GLN A 33 19.49 10.60 5.21
CA GLN A 33 20.55 10.43 6.22
C GLN A 33 20.18 9.43 7.34
N ALA A 34 18.91 9.43 7.79
CA ALA A 34 18.44 8.51 8.82
C ALA A 34 18.43 7.03 8.38
N TYR A 35 18.38 6.78 7.07
CA TYR A 35 18.34 5.45 6.46
C TYR A 35 19.72 4.97 5.98
N LEU A 36 20.79 5.71 6.29
CA LEU A 36 22.16 5.25 6.12
C LEU A 36 22.56 4.37 7.31
N PRO A 37 23.32 3.27 7.10
CA PRO A 37 23.86 2.47 8.20
C PRO A 37 24.74 3.33 9.12
N ALA A 38 24.56 3.19 10.43
CA ALA A 38 25.54 3.71 11.38
C ALA A 38 26.86 2.93 11.25
N GLU A 39 27.99 3.55 11.61
CA GLU A 39 29.32 2.91 11.59
C GLU A 39 29.40 1.65 12.48
N ALA A 40 28.52 1.54 13.49
CA ALA A 40 28.29 0.33 14.26
C ALA A 40 26.88 -0.21 13.96
N ALA A 41 26.79 -1.46 13.49
CA ALA A 41 25.51 -2.10 13.20
C ALA A 41 24.67 -2.25 14.48
N ALA A 42 23.42 -1.77 14.45
CA ALA A 42 22.48 -2.02 15.53
C ALA A 42 22.10 -3.51 15.58
N GLU A 43 21.95 -4.07 16.79
CA GLU A 43 21.47 -5.44 16.98
C GLU A 43 20.02 -5.60 16.52
N ALA A 44 19.70 -6.77 15.96
CA ALA A 44 18.34 -7.09 15.49
C ALA A 44 17.38 -7.22 16.68
N GLY A 45 16.27 -6.47 16.66
CA GLY A 45 15.20 -6.57 17.65
C GLY A 45 14.09 -7.54 17.22
N PRO A 46 13.09 -7.81 18.08
CA PRO A 46 11.99 -8.74 17.78
C PRO A 46 11.15 -8.34 16.56
N LEU A 47 11.05 -7.04 16.26
CA LEU A 47 10.35 -6.50 15.08
C LEU A 47 11.26 -6.29 13.86
N SER A 48 12.45 -6.91 13.85
CA SER A 48 13.38 -6.84 12.72
C SER A 48 13.08 -7.92 11.67
N ARG A 49 13.02 -7.50 10.40
CA ARG A 49 12.86 -8.42 9.27
C ARG A 49 14.07 -9.32 9.06
N SER A 50 13.81 -10.55 8.60
CA SER A 50 14.84 -11.51 8.20
C SER A 50 15.81 -10.92 7.17
N THR A 51 17.10 -11.20 7.35
CA THR A 51 18.15 -10.84 6.36
C THR A 51 18.21 -11.81 5.17
N ARG A 52 17.36 -12.84 5.16
CA ARG A 52 17.20 -13.81 4.08
C ARG A 52 15.80 -13.76 3.48
N ASP A 53 15.69 -14.02 2.18
CA ASP A 53 14.41 -14.18 1.49
C ASP A 53 13.77 -15.55 1.75
N ASP A 54 12.56 -15.78 1.24
CA ASP A 54 11.82 -17.05 1.40
C ASP A 54 12.58 -18.25 0.79
N ALA A 55 13.54 -18.01 -0.11
CA ALA A 55 14.41 -19.02 -0.70
C ALA A 55 15.76 -19.17 0.05
N GLY A 56 15.92 -18.51 1.20
CA GLY A 56 17.11 -18.56 2.04
C GLY A 56 18.31 -17.74 1.55
N ARG A 57 18.16 -16.91 0.50
CA ARG A 57 19.25 -16.09 -0.05
C ARG A 57 19.40 -14.79 0.71
N LYS A 58 20.63 -14.27 0.79
CA LYS A 58 20.91 -12.99 1.48
C LYS A 58 20.21 -11.84 0.76
N ARG A 59 19.40 -11.07 1.49
CA ARG A 59 18.72 -9.87 0.99
C ARG A 59 19.69 -8.70 0.92
N ASN A 60 19.41 -7.77 0.01
CA ASN A 60 20.03 -6.44 0.05
C ASN A 60 19.26 -5.58 1.05
N THR A 61 19.81 -5.36 2.24
CA THR A 61 19.17 -4.62 3.33
C THR A 61 19.43 -3.12 3.31
N SER A 62 20.07 -2.60 2.26
CA SER A 62 20.29 -1.15 2.11
C SER A 62 19.06 -0.47 1.54
N TYR A 63 18.70 0.69 2.08
CA TYR A 63 17.57 1.48 1.62
C TYR A 63 17.81 2.13 0.26
N PRO A 64 16.80 2.22 -0.62
CA PRO A 64 16.92 2.89 -1.91
C PRO A 64 17.19 4.39 -1.81
N PRO A 65 17.79 5.03 -2.82
CA PRO A 65 17.89 6.48 -2.84
C PRO A 65 16.49 7.11 -2.93
N ALA A 66 16.35 8.30 -2.35
CA ALA A 66 15.15 9.11 -2.43
C ALA A 66 14.86 9.51 -3.90
N PRO A 67 13.60 9.39 -4.34
CA PRO A 67 13.16 9.90 -5.64
C PRO A 67 13.10 11.43 -5.64
N GLU A 68 12.88 12.01 -6.82
CA GLU A 68 12.50 13.41 -6.92
C GLU A 68 11.17 13.69 -6.21
N PRO A 69 11.09 14.77 -5.41
CA PRO A 69 9.86 15.16 -4.72
C PRO A 69 8.66 15.27 -5.64
N LEU A 70 7.48 14.91 -5.14
CA LEU A 70 6.24 15.09 -5.88
C LEU A 70 5.89 16.58 -6.04
N PRO A 71 5.27 16.98 -7.17
CA PRO A 71 4.86 18.37 -7.39
C PRO A 71 3.68 18.82 -6.49
N TYR A 72 2.98 17.87 -5.88
CA TYR A 72 1.93 18.10 -4.88
C TYR A 72 1.97 16.98 -3.83
N GLY A 73 1.64 17.30 -2.58
CA GLY A 73 1.78 16.38 -1.46
C GLY A 73 0.81 15.21 -1.55
N VAL A 74 1.31 13.97 -1.43
CA VAL A 74 0.49 12.75 -1.44
C VAL A 74 0.81 11.91 -0.20
N PRO A 75 -0.14 11.74 0.74
CA PRO A 75 0.12 10.94 1.94
C PRO A 75 0.30 9.45 1.62
N ASP A 76 1.04 8.75 2.48
CA ASP A 76 1.16 7.30 2.45
C ASP A 76 -0.05 6.68 3.17
N ASN A 77 -0.93 5.99 2.42
CA ASN A 77 -2.19 5.49 2.97
C ASN A 77 -2.03 4.22 3.83
N HIS A 78 -0.84 3.62 3.89
CA HIS A 78 -0.57 2.42 4.70
C HIS A 78 0.92 2.19 4.89
N THR A 79 1.38 2.25 6.14
CA THR A 79 2.77 1.97 6.51
C THR A 79 2.90 1.40 7.93
N HIS A 80 4.01 0.71 8.18
CA HIS A 80 4.35 0.10 9.47
C HIS A 80 5.72 0.60 9.96
N LEU A 81 5.72 1.75 10.64
CA LEU A 81 6.91 2.41 11.20
C LEU A 81 7.47 1.71 12.45
N ASP A 82 6.70 0.84 13.08
CA ASP A 82 7.09 -0.01 14.20
C ASP A 82 7.98 -1.18 13.77
N PHE A 83 7.85 -1.62 12.53
CA PHE A 83 8.70 -2.66 11.95
C PHE A 83 10.05 -2.09 11.53
N ARG A 84 11.10 -2.89 11.76
CA ARG A 84 12.46 -2.56 11.33
C ARG A 84 12.87 -3.45 10.18
N ASP A 85 13.42 -2.85 9.14
CA ASP A 85 14.11 -3.60 8.08
C ASP A 85 15.50 -3.04 7.84
N GLY A 86 16.42 -3.95 7.55
CA GLY A 86 17.85 -3.68 7.52
C GLY A 86 18.46 -3.36 8.88
N SER A 87 19.66 -2.78 8.85
CA SER A 87 20.50 -2.51 10.03
C SER A 87 20.40 -1.07 10.55
N VAL A 88 19.38 -0.34 10.10
CA VAL A 88 19.16 1.06 10.47
C VAL A 88 18.08 1.15 11.54
N HIS A 89 18.24 2.11 12.44
CA HIS A 89 17.21 2.47 13.40
C HIS A 89 16.70 3.86 13.05
N VAL A 90 15.48 3.91 12.51
CA VAL A 90 14.82 5.14 12.11
C VAL A 90 13.69 5.40 13.10
N THR A 91 13.67 6.58 13.72
CA THR A 91 12.55 7.00 14.57
C THR A 91 11.36 7.45 13.72
N VAL A 92 10.16 7.51 14.30
CA VAL A 92 8.95 8.01 13.62
C VAL A 92 9.20 9.40 13.02
N ALA A 93 9.73 10.34 13.81
CA ALA A 93 10.03 11.68 13.33
C ALA A 93 11.01 11.69 12.14
N GLN A 94 12.08 10.89 12.19
CA GLN A 94 13.05 10.78 11.10
C GLN A 94 12.44 10.17 9.83
N ALA A 95 11.55 9.19 9.97
CA ALA A 95 10.85 8.60 8.84
C ALA A 95 9.93 9.64 8.16
N LEU A 96 9.22 10.43 8.96
CA LEU A 96 8.33 11.49 8.48
C LEU A 96 9.08 12.66 7.87
N ASP A 97 10.25 13.04 8.41
CA ASP A 97 11.10 14.08 7.81
C ASP A 97 11.60 13.65 6.43
N ALA A 98 12.04 12.39 6.29
CA ALA A 98 12.46 11.84 5.01
C ALA A 98 11.30 11.76 3.99
N ALA A 99 10.10 11.39 4.46
CA ALA A 99 8.89 11.34 3.63
C ALA A 99 8.46 12.76 3.19
N ASN A 100 8.45 13.72 4.10
CA ASN A 100 8.06 15.09 3.81
C ASN A 100 8.99 15.76 2.79
N ALA A 101 10.30 15.49 2.89
CA ALA A 101 11.31 16.01 1.95
C ALA A 101 11.05 15.61 0.48
N VAL A 102 10.26 14.57 0.23
CA VAL A 102 9.90 14.10 -1.12
C VAL A 102 8.41 14.30 -1.45
N GLY A 103 7.71 15.14 -0.69
CA GLY A 103 6.30 15.45 -0.95
C GLY A 103 5.31 14.42 -0.40
N VAL A 104 5.67 13.71 0.68
CA VAL A 104 4.75 12.84 1.42
C VAL A 104 4.44 13.51 2.77
N PRO A 105 3.33 14.26 2.88
CA PRO A 105 3.09 15.15 4.00
C PRO A 105 2.64 14.44 5.29
N GLY A 106 2.13 13.21 5.18
CA GLY A 106 1.65 12.41 6.30
C GLY A 106 1.49 10.94 5.94
N VAL A 107 1.26 10.11 6.95
CA VAL A 107 1.14 8.65 6.81
C VAL A 107 0.02 8.08 7.68
N ILE A 108 -0.61 7.00 7.21
CA ILE A 108 -1.46 6.16 8.04
C ILE A 108 -0.59 5.03 8.62
N GLN A 109 -0.27 5.13 9.91
CA GLN A 109 0.44 4.09 10.64
C GLN A 109 -0.54 2.99 11.04
N VAL A 110 -0.24 1.75 10.65
CA VAL A 110 -1.15 0.62 10.79
C VAL A 110 -0.66 -0.36 11.85
N GLY A 111 -1.51 -0.66 12.83
CA GLY A 111 -1.33 -1.76 13.77
C GLY A 111 -1.96 -3.06 13.26
N CYS A 112 -1.28 -4.18 13.47
CA CYS A 112 -1.72 -5.53 13.06
C CYS A 112 -2.15 -6.41 14.24
N ASP A 113 -1.84 -5.98 15.46
CA ASP A 113 -2.23 -6.60 16.72
C ASP A 113 -2.44 -5.51 17.79
N VAL A 114 -2.71 -5.89 19.03
CA VAL A 114 -2.93 -4.95 20.13
C VAL A 114 -1.69 -4.08 20.40
N GLU A 115 -0.49 -4.67 20.46
CA GLU A 115 0.74 -3.95 20.81
C GLU A 115 1.12 -2.91 19.74
N SER A 116 1.11 -3.32 18.47
CA SER A 116 1.35 -2.44 17.32
C SER A 116 0.23 -1.40 17.14
N SER A 117 -1.00 -1.72 17.50
CA SER A 117 -2.11 -0.74 17.52
C SER A 117 -1.92 0.32 18.61
N GLU A 118 -1.44 -0.06 19.79
CA GLU A 118 -1.07 0.90 20.85
C GLU A 118 0.12 1.77 20.44
N PHE A 119 1.08 1.21 19.71
CA PHE A 119 2.14 1.99 19.06
C PHE A 119 1.54 3.00 18.07
N ALA A 120 0.63 2.58 17.20
CA ALA A 120 0.02 3.45 16.19
C ALA A 120 -0.69 4.66 16.83
N VAL A 121 -1.48 4.42 17.89
CA VAL A 121 -2.16 5.48 18.65
C VAL A 121 -1.16 6.44 19.29
N ARG A 122 -0.08 5.93 19.88
CA ARG A 122 0.97 6.77 20.47
C ARG A 122 1.69 7.60 19.41
N ALA A 123 2.11 7.00 18.31
CA ALA A 123 2.78 7.70 17.21
C ALA A 123 1.90 8.82 16.64
N ALA A 124 0.61 8.54 16.45
CA ALA A 124 -0.37 9.55 16.03
C ALA A 124 -0.51 10.69 17.05
N SER A 125 -0.45 10.40 18.34
CA SER A 125 -0.56 11.41 19.41
C SER A 125 0.69 12.29 19.51
N GLU A 126 1.86 11.77 19.14
CA GLU A 126 3.15 12.44 19.26
C GLU A 126 3.51 13.28 18.01
N ASP A 127 3.04 12.89 16.82
CA ASP A 127 3.32 13.62 15.57
C ASP A 127 2.04 13.88 14.76
N PRO A 128 1.72 15.15 14.44
CA PRO A 128 0.51 15.49 13.68
C PRO A 128 0.51 14.96 12.25
N ARG A 129 1.66 14.53 11.70
CA ARG A 129 1.75 13.92 10.36
C ARG A 129 1.29 12.46 10.35
N VAL A 130 0.93 11.87 11.50
CA VAL A 130 0.53 10.46 11.62
C VAL A 130 -0.94 10.35 12.00
N LEU A 131 -1.71 9.62 11.22
CA LEU A 131 -3.01 9.08 11.63
C LEU A 131 -2.85 7.58 11.89
N ALA A 132 -3.68 7.02 12.75
CA ALA A 132 -3.59 5.62 13.14
C ALA A 132 -4.71 4.78 12.51
N ALA A 133 -4.36 3.54 12.16
CA ALA A 133 -5.28 2.44 11.93
C ALA A 133 -4.99 1.33 12.94
N VAL A 134 -6.05 0.70 13.47
CA VAL A 134 -5.95 -0.36 14.49
C VAL A 134 -6.81 -1.55 14.13
N ALA A 135 -6.28 -2.77 14.25
CA ALA A 135 -7.01 -4.01 14.05
C ALA A 135 -6.23 -5.22 14.58
N ILE A 136 -6.85 -6.39 14.47
CA ILE A 136 -6.17 -7.69 14.46
C ILE A 136 -6.10 -8.20 13.00
N HIS A 137 -4.89 -8.38 12.50
CA HIS A 137 -4.60 -8.91 11.18
C HIS A 137 -5.09 -10.38 11.07
N PRO A 138 -5.59 -10.84 9.90
CA PRO A 138 -6.16 -12.19 9.73
C PRO A 138 -5.26 -13.33 10.24
N ASN A 139 -3.96 -13.25 9.97
CA ASN A 139 -3.00 -14.28 10.43
C ASN A 139 -2.90 -14.31 11.97
N ASP A 140 -2.97 -13.17 12.65
CA ASP A 140 -2.96 -13.11 14.11
C ASP A 140 -4.32 -13.49 14.71
N ALA A 141 -5.43 -13.17 14.04
CA ALA A 141 -6.76 -13.59 14.46
C ALA A 141 -6.85 -15.13 14.57
N SER A 142 -6.28 -15.81 13.58
CA SER A 142 -6.22 -17.27 13.57
C SER A 142 -5.41 -17.82 14.74
N ARG A 143 -4.25 -17.21 15.03
CA ARG A 143 -3.37 -17.61 16.15
C ARG A 143 -3.98 -17.34 17.52
N LEU A 144 -4.62 -16.19 17.71
CA LEU A 144 -5.25 -15.80 18.98
C LEU A 144 -6.50 -16.64 19.29
N ALA A 145 -7.19 -17.15 18.26
CA ALA A 145 -8.30 -18.08 18.46
C ALA A 145 -7.84 -19.42 19.05
N GLU A 146 -6.62 -19.87 18.72
CA GLU A 146 -6.06 -21.11 19.31
C GLU A 146 -5.77 -20.96 20.81
N SER A 147 -5.54 -19.74 21.29
CA SER A 147 -5.32 -19.43 22.71
C SER A 147 -6.55 -18.85 23.43
N ASP A 148 -7.71 -18.78 22.77
CA ASP A 148 -8.96 -18.20 23.30
C ASP A 148 -8.84 -16.71 23.70
N ASP A 149 -7.88 -15.99 23.09
CA ASP A 149 -7.61 -14.57 23.37
C ASP A 149 -8.19 -13.61 22.32
N LEU A 150 -8.77 -14.14 21.23
CA LEU A 150 -9.19 -13.35 20.08
C LEU A 150 -10.23 -12.27 20.45
N ASP A 151 -11.28 -12.64 21.18
CA ASP A 151 -12.35 -11.69 21.52
C ASP A 151 -11.85 -10.60 22.50
N ALA A 152 -10.93 -10.94 23.40
CA ALA A 152 -10.29 -9.96 24.28
C ALA A 152 -9.43 -8.96 23.49
N ALA A 153 -8.69 -9.45 22.49
CA ALA A 153 -7.92 -8.61 21.60
C ALA A 153 -8.83 -7.68 20.76
N ILE A 154 -9.92 -8.19 20.20
CA ILE A 154 -10.93 -7.40 19.46
C ILE A 154 -11.55 -6.33 20.35
N ALA A 155 -11.89 -6.66 21.61
CA ALA A 155 -12.41 -5.69 22.57
C ALA A 155 -11.40 -4.55 22.84
N ARG A 156 -10.11 -4.88 22.93
CA ARG A 156 -9.06 -3.88 23.08
C ARG A 156 -8.93 -2.97 21.84
N ILE A 157 -9.10 -3.52 20.64
CA ILE A 157 -9.17 -2.72 19.40
C ILE A 157 -10.37 -1.76 19.43
N ASP A 158 -11.55 -2.20 19.88
CA ASP A 158 -12.73 -1.33 20.01
C ASP A 158 -12.50 -0.15 20.97
N GLU A 159 -11.74 -0.34 22.04
CA GLU A 159 -11.33 0.75 22.94
C GLU A 159 -10.40 1.75 22.24
N LEU A 160 -9.37 1.26 21.53
CA LEU A 160 -8.43 2.11 20.80
C LEU A 160 -9.10 2.89 19.68
N ALA A 161 -10.10 2.28 19.02
CA ALA A 161 -10.89 2.88 17.94
C ALA A 161 -11.60 4.19 18.33
N ALA A 162 -11.85 4.40 19.63
CA ALA A 162 -12.46 5.63 20.13
C ALA A 162 -11.53 6.86 20.06
N HIS A 163 -10.22 6.66 19.90
CA HIS A 163 -9.25 7.75 19.85
C HIS A 163 -9.46 8.64 18.61
N GLU A 164 -9.33 9.96 18.77
CA GLU A 164 -9.66 10.93 17.70
C GLU A 164 -8.73 10.83 16.49
N ARG A 165 -7.46 10.46 16.74
CA ARG A 165 -6.43 10.27 15.71
C ARG A 165 -6.41 8.85 15.11
N VAL A 166 -7.24 7.94 15.62
CA VAL A 166 -7.53 6.69 14.91
C VAL A 166 -8.58 7.00 13.84
N ARG A 167 -8.24 6.79 12.57
CA ARG A 167 -9.10 7.12 11.43
C ARG A 167 -9.55 5.90 10.64
N ALA A 168 -8.96 4.74 10.89
CA ALA A 168 -9.37 3.48 10.29
C ALA A 168 -9.33 2.32 11.27
N ILE A 169 -10.14 1.30 10.97
CA ILE A 169 -10.03 -0.03 11.53
C ILE A 169 -9.40 -0.89 10.44
N GLY A 170 -8.16 -1.28 10.70
CA GLY A 170 -7.34 -2.06 9.80
C GLY A 170 -5.89 -2.12 10.31
N GLU A 171 -5.12 -3.11 9.90
CA GLU A 171 -5.48 -4.04 8.82
C GLU A 171 -6.27 -5.28 9.30
N THR A 172 -7.44 -5.51 8.70
CA THR A 172 -8.32 -6.66 8.98
C THR A 172 -8.75 -7.31 7.67
N GLY A 173 -9.28 -8.52 7.65
CA GLY A 173 -9.75 -9.13 6.41
C GLY A 173 -9.45 -10.62 6.37
N LEU A 174 -9.07 -11.14 5.20
CA LEU A 174 -8.86 -12.56 4.97
C LEU A 174 -7.52 -12.82 4.25
N ASP A 175 -6.75 -13.78 4.75
CA ASP A 175 -5.49 -14.25 4.17
C ASP A 175 -5.51 -15.78 4.05
N TYR A 176 -5.83 -16.28 2.86
CA TYR A 176 -5.88 -17.72 2.58
C TYR A 176 -4.54 -18.27 2.10
N PHE A 177 -3.57 -17.40 1.81
CA PHE A 177 -2.22 -17.78 1.42
C PHE A 177 -1.43 -18.28 2.63
N ARG A 178 -1.57 -17.62 3.79
CA ARG A 178 -0.85 -17.99 5.03
C ARG A 178 -1.68 -18.86 5.97
N THR A 179 -3.01 -18.86 5.85
CA THR A 179 -3.89 -19.56 6.79
C THR A 179 -4.64 -20.71 6.12
N GLN A 180 -4.48 -21.90 6.70
CA GLN A 180 -5.19 -23.11 6.29
C GLN A 180 -6.66 -23.07 6.74
N GLU A 181 -7.50 -23.92 6.17
CA GLU A 181 -8.95 -23.95 6.41
C GLU A 181 -9.38 -23.88 7.89
N PRO A 182 -8.73 -24.57 8.85
CA PRO A 182 -9.14 -24.51 10.25
C PRO A 182 -9.07 -23.11 10.88
N GLY A 183 -8.17 -22.23 10.40
CA GLY A 183 -8.04 -20.86 10.90
C GLY A 183 -8.97 -19.86 10.22
N ARG A 184 -9.56 -20.20 9.08
CA ARG A 184 -10.42 -19.27 8.30
C ARG A 184 -11.66 -18.78 9.05
N PRO A 185 -12.38 -19.62 9.83
CA PRO A 185 -13.52 -19.14 10.62
C PRO A 185 -13.16 -18.02 11.60
N ALA A 186 -11.97 -18.09 12.22
CA ALA A 186 -11.49 -17.06 13.14
C ALA A 186 -11.18 -15.74 12.40
N GLN A 187 -10.62 -15.81 11.18
CA GLN A 187 -10.44 -14.63 10.33
C GLN A 187 -11.78 -13.97 9.99
N GLU A 188 -12.76 -14.74 9.54
CA GLU A 188 -14.08 -14.19 9.17
C GLU A 188 -14.79 -13.59 10.39
N HIS A 189 -14.73 -14.24 11.56
CA HIS A 189 -15.25 -13.69 12.81
C HIS A 189 -14.61 -12.34 13.14
N SER A 190 -13.27 -12.29 13.19
CA SER A 190 -12.52 -11.07 13.44
C SER A 190 -12.85 -9.97 12.43
N PHE A 191 -12.90 -10.29 11.13
CA PHE A 191 -13.22 -9.34 10.09
C PHE A 191 -14.62 -8.73 10.26
N ARG A 192 -15.63 -9.56 10.56
CA ARG A 192 -17.00 -9.10 10.82
C ARG A 192 -17.08 -8.22 12.06
N GLU A 193 -16.36 -8.52 13.13
CA GLU A 193 -16.32 -7.64 14.30
C GLU A 193 -15.64 -6.30 13.99
N HIS A 194 -14.53 -6.30 13.26
CA HIS A 194 -13.87 -5.06 12.84
C HIS A 194 -14.76 -4.18 11.93
N ILE A 195 -15.57 -4.78 11.04
CA ILE A 195 -16.59 -4.03 10.26
C ILE A 195 -17.56 -3.32 11.21
N ARG A 196 -17.99 -3.98 12.28
CA ARG A 196 -18.93 -3.42 13.27
C ARG A 196 -18.28 -2.31 14.09
N ILE A 197 -17.01 -2.48 14.50
CA ILE A 197 -16.21 -1.46 15.19
C ILE A 197 -16.04 -0.23 14.29
N ALA A 198 -15.67 -0.42 13.02
CA ALA A 198 -15.50 0.67 12.06
C ALA A 198 -16.77 1.49 11.91
N ARG A 199 -17.93 0.82 11.77
CA ARG A 199 -19.23 1.48 11.71
C ARG A 199 -19.58 2.19 13.02
N LYS A 200 -19.40 1.53 14.16
CA LYS A 200 -19.69 2.08 15.51
C LYS A 200 -18.98 3.41 15.73
N HIS A 201 -17.72 3.51 15.31
CA HIS A 201 -16.88 4.70 15.51
C HIS A 201 -16.78 5.62 14.29
N SER A 202 -17.56 5.35 13.24
CA SER A 202 -17.52 6.10 11.97
C SER A 202 -16.11 6.21 11.36
N LYS A 203 -15.34 5.12 11.43
CA LYS A 203 -13.98 5.02 10.89
C LYS A 203 -13.99 4.34 9.53
N ALA A 204 -12.97 4.59 8.72
CA ALA A 204 -12.74 3.81 7.50
C ALA A 204 -12.42 2.35 7.87
N LEU A 205 -12.72 1.42 6.97
CA LEU A 205 -12.28 0.02 7.07
C LEU A 205 -11.14 -0.21 6.07
N GLN A 206 -9.97 -0.66 6.53
CA GLN A 206 -8.86 -1.07 5.66
C GLN A 206 -8.73 -2.59 5.66
N ILE A 207 -8.80 -3.16 4.45
CA ILE A 207 -8.96 -4.60 4.23
C ILE A 207 -7.67 -5.20 3.68
N HIS A 208 -7.15 -6.20 4.40
CA HIS A 208 -6.24 -7.24 3.90
C HIS A 208 -7.02 -8.24 3.07
N ASP A 209 -6.59 -8.43 1.84
CA ASP A 209 -7.15 -9.45 0.96
C ASP A 209 -6.03 -10.19 0.24
N ARG A 210 -5.88 -11.47 0.58
CA ARG A 210 -4.89 -12.36 -0.03
C ARG A 210 -5.48 -13.72 -0.34
N ASP A 211 -5.59 -14.02 -1.63
CA ASP A 211 -6.17 -15.27 -2.17
C ASP A 211 -7.61 -15.53 -1.63
N ALA A 212 -8.34 -14.47 -1.26
CA ALA A 212 -9.63 -14.54 -0.57
C ALA A 212 -10.70 -13.57 -1.15
N HIS A 213 -10.46 -13.00 -2.34
CA HIS A 213 -11.27 -11.93 -2.94
C HIS A 213 -12.79 -12.15 -2.88
N LEU A 214 -13.24 -13.34 -3.29
CA LEU A 214 -14.67 -13.65 -3.33
C LEU A 214 -15.30 -13.72 -1.93
N ASP A 215 -14.56 -14.23 -0.94
CA ASP A 215 -15.05 -14.31 0.43
C ASP A 215 -15.02 -12.95 1.13
N VAL A 216 -14.02 -12.10 0.84
CA VAL A 216 -14.01 -10.70 1.29
C VAL A 216 -15.26 -9.98 0.75
N VAL A 217 -15.52 -10.07 -0.57
CA VAL A 217 -16.70 -9.44 -1.18
C VAL A 217 -18.00 -10.00 -0.61
N ARG A 218 -18.09 -11.31 -0.35
CA ARG A 218 -19.25 -11.94 0.28
C ARG A 218 -19.51 -11.36 1.67
N VAL A 219 -18.49 -11.34 2.54
CA VAL A 219 -18.61 -10.81 3.89
C VAL A 219 -19.05 -9.34 3.86
N LEU A 220 -18.48 -8.53 2.97
CA LEU A 220 -18.86 -7.13 2.83
C LEU A 220 -20.33 -6.95 2.41
N LYS A 221 -20.86 -7.82 1.54
CA LYS A 221 -22.26 -7.80 1.11
C LYS A 221 -23.23 -8.28 2.20
N ASP A 222 -22.76 -9.13 3.11
CA ASP A 222 -23.56 -9.66 4.22
C ASP A 222 -23.67 -8.67 5.39
N GLU A 223 -22.73 -7.74 5.54
CA GLU A 223 -22.65 -6.81 6.67
C GLU A 223 -23.17 -5.40 6.34
N LYS A 224 -23.56 -4.66 7.39
CA LYS A 224 -23.76 -3.21 7.28
C LYS A 224 -22.42 -2.51 7.40
N LEU A 225 -21.92 -2.01 6.27
CA LEU A 225 -20.59 -1.40 6.14
C LEU A 225 -20.50 0.01 6.74
N PRO A 226 -19.29 0.46 7.14
CA PRO A 226 -19.00 1.88 7.32
C PRO A 226 -19.03 2.64 5.98
N GLU A 227 -18.99 3.97 6.05
CA GLU A 227 -19.07 4.83 4.85
C GLU A 227 -17.87 4.66 3.92
N ARG A 228 -16.67 4.38 4.45
CA ARG A 228 -15.44 4.23 3.66
C ARG A 228 -14.87 2.83 3.84
N VAL A 229 -14.66 2.14 2.73
CA VAL A 229 -14.06 0.81 2.67
C VAL A 229 -12.89 0.88 1.70
N VAL A 230 -11.72 0.44 2.15
CA VAL A 230 -10.46 0.50 1.42
C VAL A 230 -9.89 -0.90 1.32
N PHE A 231 -9.63 -1.36 0.10
CA PHE A 231 -8.79 -2.51 -0.15
C PHE A 231 -7.34 -2.02 -0.12
N HIS A 232 -6.67 -2.26 1.00
CA HIS A 232 -5.23 -2.03 1.13
C HIS A 232 -4.50 -2.98 0.17
N CYS A 233 -3.29 -2.58 -0.24
CA CYS A 233 -2.39 -3.30 -1.13
C CYS A 233 -3.17 -4.11 -2.18
N PHE A 234 -4.04 -3.41 -2.91
CA PHE A 234 -5.02 -4.02 -3.79
C PHE A 234 -4.31 -5.07 -4.66
N SER A 235 -4.78 -6.31 -4.54
CA SER A 235 -4.10 -7.51 -5.02
C SER A 235 -4.90 -8.27 -6.09
N GLY A 236 -6.13 -7.83 -6.38
CA GLY A 236 -7.03 -8.45 -7.34
C GLY A 236 -6.84 -7.98 -8.78
N ASP A 237 -7.77 -8.38 -9.63
CA ASP A 237 -7.78 -8.11 -11.06
C ASP A 237 -8.79 -7.01 -11.45
N ALA A 238 -8.99 -6.83 -12.76
CA ALA A 238 -9.96 -5.88 -13.30
C ALA A 238 -11.41 -6.20 -12.89
N ASP A 239 -11.75 -7.47 -12.64
CA ASP A 239 -13.12 -7.84 -12.23
C ASP A 239 -13.38 -7.38 -10.80
N LEU A 240 -12.44 -7.62 -9.88
CA LEU A 240 -12.53 -7.08 -8.52
C LEU A 240 -12.56 -5.54 -8.53
N ALA A 241 -11.77 -4.89 -9.39
CA ALA A 241 -11.79 -3.43 -9.50
C ALA A 241 -13.16 -2.88 -9.95
N ARG A 242 -13.87 -3.57 -10.86
CA ARG A 242 -15.25 -3.19 -11.24
C ARG A 242 -16.21 -3.36 -10.08
N ILE A 243 -16.08 -4.43 -9.29
CA ILE A 243 -16.88 -4.62 -8.07
C ILE A 243 -16.64 -3.46 -7.10
N CYS A 244 -15.38 -3.07 -6.86
CA CYS A 244 -15.07 -1.91 -6.01
C CYS A 244 -15.70 -0.62 -6.56
N ASN A 245 -15.60 -0.36 -7.86
CA ASN A 245 -16.21 0.81 -8.52
C ASN A 245 -17.74 0.87 -8.37
N GLU A 246 -18.41 -0.27 -8.44
CA GLU A 246 -19.87 -0.38 -8.29
C GLU A 246 -20.32 -0.10 -6.86
N ASN A 247 -19.51 -0.46 -5.87
CA ASN A 247 -19.85 -0.34 -4.46
C ASN A 247 -19.24 0.90 -3.78
N GLY A 248 -18.45 1.69 -4.52
CA GLY A 248 -17.78 2.89 -3.98
C GLY A 248 -16.62 2.54 -3.03
N TRP A 249 -16.00 1.37 -3.20
CA TRP A 249 -14.86 0.94 -2.39
C TRP A 249 -13.55 1.42 -3.01
N TYR A 250 -12.64 1.87 -2.16
CA TYR A 250 -11.35 2.41 -2.54
C TYR A 250 -10.33 1.30 -2.82
N LEU A 251 -9.44 1.53 -3.78
CA LEU A 251 -8.35 0.65 -4.13
C LEU A 251 -7.02 1.36 -3.83
N SER A 252 -6.28 0.88 -2.84
CA SER A 252 -4.96 1.42 -2.51
C SER A 252 -3.86 0.61 -3.19
N PHE A 253 -3.10 1.26 -4.08
CA PHE A 253 -2.03 0.59 -4.82
C PHE A 253 -0.69 0.80 -4.14
N SER A 254 0.01 -0.31 -3.87
CA SER A 254 1.38 -0.31 -3.35
C SER A 254 2.42 -0.45 -4.46
N GLY A 255 3.71 -0.54 -4.10
CA GLY A 255 4.81 -0.71 -5.06
C GLY A 255 4.70 -1.95 -5.96
N THR A 256 3.82 -2.90 -5.64
CA THR A 256 3.54 -4.10 -6.45
C THR A 256 3.04 -3.80 -7.85
N VAL A 257 2.33 -2.69 -8.06
CA VAL A 257 1.83 -2.27 -9.38
C VAL A 257 2.97 -2.05 -10.40
N THR A 258 4.16 -1.69 -9.89
CA THR A 258 5.37 -1.45 -10.68
C THR A 258 6.08 -2.75 -11.10
N PHE A 259 5.70 -3.91 -10.55
CA PHE A 259 6.41 -5.16 -10.83
C PHE A 259 6.09 -5.66 -12.24
N LYS A 260 7.11 -6.13 -12.95
CA LYS A 260 6.98 -6.56 -14.36
C LYS A 260 5.86 -7.56 -14.59
N ASN A 261 5.64 -8.48 -13.65
CA ASN A 261 4.62 -9.54 -13.73
C ASN A 261 3.23 -9.14 -13.22
N SER A 262 3.04 -7.94 -12.67
CA SER A 262 1.75 -7.48 -12.14
C SER A 262 0.86 -6.89 -13.24
N THR A 263 0.57 -7.67 -14.29
CA THR A 263 -0.28 -7.21 -15.39
C THR A 263 -1.71 -6.97 -14.91
N ASP A 264 -2.26 -7.90 -14.13
CA ASP A 264 -3.64 -7.82 -13.63
C ASP A 264 -3.85 -6.58 -12.75
N LEU A 265 -2.86 -6.20 -11.93
CA LEU A 265 -2.92 -4.97 -11.14
C LEU A 265 -2.92 -3.70 -12.00
N ARG A 266 -2.19 -3.69 -13.11
CA ARG A 266 -2.22 -2.55 -14.05
C ARG A 266 -3.54 -2.48 -14.80
N GLU A 267 -4.10 -3.63 -15.18
CA GLU A 267 -5.44 -3.68 -15.77
C GLU A 267 -6.51 -3.22 -14.80
N ALA A 268 -6.41 -3.60 -13.52
CA ALA A 268 -7.26 -3.08 -12.46
C ALA A 268 -7.13 -1.56 -12.30
N LEU A 269 -5.90 -1.03 -12.29
CA LEU A 269 -5.66 0.42 -12.22
C LEU A 269 -6.30 1.18 -13.39
N LEU A 270 -6.25 0.63 -14.60
CA LEU A 270 -6.87 1.23 -15.79
C LEU A 270 -8.41 1.26 -15.72
N VAL A 271 -9.02 0.37 -14.94
CA VAL A 271 -10.47 0.25 -14.77
C VAL A 271 -10.98 1.00 -13.53
N ALA A 272 -10.12 1.21 -12.53
CA ALA A 272 -10.48 1.88 -11.29
C ALA A 272 -10.96 3.32 -11.56
N LYS A 273 -12.06 3.71 -10.91
CA LYS A 273 -12.54 5.10 -10.93
C LYS A 273 -11.52 6.00 -10.23
N PRO A 274 -11.03 7.09 -10.87
CA PRO A 274 -9.99 7.95 -10.29
C PRO A 274 -10.30 8.44 -8.87
N GLU A 275 -11.56 8.71 -8.55
CA GLU A 275 -12.03 9.17 -7.24
C GLU A 275 -12.01 8.10 -6.13
N LEU A 276 -11.74 6.84 -6.48
CA LEU A 276 -11.63 5.69 -5.57
C LEU A 276 -10.21 5.13 -5.47
N VAL A 277 -9.22 5.76 -6.11
CA VAL A 277 -7.83 5.28 -6.08
C VAL A 277 -7.04 5.93 -4.95
N LEU A 278 -6.28 5.13 -4.22
CA LEU A 278 -5.30 5.57 -3.21
C LEU A 278 -3.91 5.01 -3.57
N VAL A 279 -2.89 5.49 -2.85
CA VAL A 279 -1.51 5.01 -2.98
C VAL A 279 -0.89 4.80 -1.61
N GLU A 280 -0.06 3.79 -1.50
CA GLU A 280 0.61 3.43 -0.25
C GLU A 280 1.98 2.80 -0.49
N THR A 281 2.74 2.61 0.57
CA THR A 281 3.98 1.83 0.52
C THR A 281 3.83 0.41 0.99
N ASP A 282 2.99 0.17 2.01
CA ASP A 282 3.06 -1.03 2.84
C ASP A 282 4.48 -1.23 3.40
N ALA A 283 5.19 -0.13 3.68
CA ALA A 283 6.56 -0.21 4.18
C ALA A 283 6.60 -0.90 5.56
N PRO A 284 7.61 -1.72 5.84
CA PRO A 284 8.85 -1.90 5.07
C PRO A 284 8.78 -2.96 3.95
N PHE A 285 7.59 -3.43 3.57
CA PHE A 285 7.36 -4.43 2.52
C PHE A 285 7.22 -3.82 1.12
N LEU A 286 7.22 -4.69 0.10
CA LEU A 286 6.77 -4.37 -1.26
C LEU A 286 7.46 -3.20 -1.98
N THR A 287 8.77 -3.01 -1.78
CA THR A 287 9.53 -1.92 -2.43
C THR A 287 9.34 -1.90 -3.96
N PRO A 288 8.97 -0.75 -4.56
CA PRO A 288 8.70 -0.64 -5.99
C PRO A 288 9.94 -0.94 -6.86
N HIS A 289 9.70 -1.32 -8.12
CA HIS A 289 10.73 -1.40 -9.15
C HIS A 289 11.42 -0.03 -9.32
N PRO A 290 12.75 0.04 -9.49
CA PRO A 290 13.72 -1.05 -9.68
C PRO A 290 14.31 -1.66 -8.40
N TYR A 291 13.78 -1.33 -7.23
CA TYR A 291 14.38 -1.65 -5.93
C TYR A 291 13.80 -2.89 -5.24
N ARG A 292 13.03 -3.71 -5.96
CA ARG A 292 12.41 -4.94 -5.44
C ARG A 292 13.42 -5.79 -4.65
N GLY A 293 13.01 -6.25 -3.47
CA GLY A 293 13.81 -7.10 -2.58
C GLY A 293 14.67 -6.33 -1.56
N ARG A 294 14.73 -4.99 -1.67
CA ARG A 294 15.29 -4.09 -0.65
C ARG A 294 14.23 -3.73 0.40
N PRO A 295 14.59 -3.03 1.49
CA PRO A 295 13.62 -2.39 2.37
C PRO A 295 12.79 -1.32 1.66
N ASN A 296 11.56 -1.08 2.14
CA ASN A 296 10.70 0.01 1.70
C ASN A 296 10.56 1.07 2.80
N ALA A 297 10.12 2.27 2.44
CA ALA A 297 9.85 3.38 3.36
C ALA A 297 8.91 4.38 2.70
N SER A 298 8.17 5.16 3.48
CA SER A 298 7.18 6.14 2.99
C SER A 298 7.77 7.18 2.01
N TYR A 299 9.08 7.48 2.07
CA TYR A 299 9.73 8.35 1.07
C TYR A 299 9.79 7.74 -0.35
N LEU A 300 9.33 6.51 -0.54
CA LEU A 300 9.26 5.85 -1.85
C LEU A 300 7.89 5.95 -2.52
N ILE A 301 6.87 6.55 -1.89
CA ILE A 301 5.58 6.89 -2.53
C ILE A 301 5.75 7.57 -3.90
N PRO A 302 6.68 8.54 -4.11
CA PRO A 302 6.82 9.18 -5.41
C PRO A 302 7.12 8.20 -6.56
N GLN A 303 7.77 7.05 -6.29
CA GLN A 303 8.00 6.04 -7.32
C GLN A 303 6.69 5.39 -7.78
N THR A 304 5.85 4.99 -6.83
CA THR A 304 4.57 4.36 -7.12
C THR A 304 3.63 5.35 -7.82
N VAL A 305 3.55 6.60 -7.35
CA VAL A 305 2.68 7.65 -7.93
C VAL A 305 3.07 7.97 -9.37
N ARG A 306 4.37 8.15 -9.65
CA ARG A 306 4.84 8.44 -11.03
C ARG A 306 4.54 7.28 -11.97
N PHE A 307 4.78 6.05 -11.52
CA PHE A 307 4.46 4.86 -12.31
C PHE A 307 2.95 4.76 -12.62
N MET A 308 2.10 5.03 -11.64
CA MET A 308 0.64 5.04 -11.82
C MET A 308 0.21 6.12 -12.82
N ALA A 309 0.73 7.35 -12.68
CA ALA A 309 0.43 8.45 -13.60
C ALA A 309 0.87 8.13 -15.04
N GLU A 310 2.06 7.57 -15.22
CA GLU A 310 2.56 7.11 -16.52
C GLU A 310 1.70 6.00 -17.12
N THR A 311 1.28 5.03 -16.30
CA THR A 311 0.42 3.91 -16.73
C THR A 311 -0.93 4.41 -17.22
N LEU A 312 -1.50 5.41 -16.54
CA LEU A 312 -2.78 6.02 -16.89
C LEU A 312 -2.67 7.07 -18.01
N GLY A 313 -1.47 7.54 -18.34
CA GLY A 313 -1.25 8.61 -19.31
C GLY A 313 -1.75 9.98 -18.85
N VAL A 314 -1.73 10.26 -17.54
CA VAL A 314 -2.25 11.50 -16.93
C VAL A 314 -1.12 12.42 -16.44
N GLY A 315 -1.43 13.70 -16.25
CA GLY A 315 -0.48 14.66 -15.68
C GLY A 315 -0.18 14.38 -14.21
N LEU A 316 1.10 14.33 -13.84
CA LEU A 316 1.54 13.96 -12.48
C LEU A 316 0.94 14.86 -11.39
N GLU A 317 0.96 16.19 -11.57
CA GLU A 317 0.46 17.12 -10.54
C GLU A 317 -1.04 16.97 -10.30
N GLU A 318 -1.84 16.85 -11.36
CA GLU A 318 -3.30 16.63 -11.26
C GLU A 318 -3.62 15.29 -10.61
N TYR A 319 -2.84 14.26 -10.94
CA TYR A 319 -2.97 12.95 -10.31
C TYR A 319 -2.62 12.97 -8.83
N CYS A 320 -1.54 13.67 -8.42
CA CYS A 320 -1.21 13.87 -7.02
C CYS A 320 -2.36 14.57 -6.25
N ARG A 321 -2.96 15.60 -6.83
CA ARG A 321 -4.12 16.29 -6.22
C ARG A 321 -5.30 15.33 -6.04
N THR A 322 -5.58 14.51 -7.05
CA THR A 322 -6.64 13.50 -6.98
C THR A 322 -6.39 12.52 -5.84
N LEU A 323 -5.18 11.95 -5.75
CA LEU A 323 -4.81 11.01 -4.67
C LEU A 323 -4.89 11.65 -3.27
N ALA A 324 -4.45 12.91 -3.14
CA ALA A 324 -4.51 13.65 -1.90
C ALA A 324 -5.97 13.91 -1.46
N ASP A 325 -6.82 14.38 -2.39
CA ASP A 325 -8.24 14.62 -2.13
C ASP A 325 -8.95 13.31 -1.76
N ASN A 326 -8.63 12.20 -2.44
CA ASN A 326 -9.17 10.88 -2.13
C ASN A 326 -8.76 10.45 -0.71
N THR A 327 -7.50 10.65 -0.34
CA THR A 327 -6.99 10.35 1.01
C THR A 327 -7.74 11.15 2.07
N GLU A 328 -7.92 12.46 1.85
CA GLU A 328 -8.65 13.33 2.78
C GLU A 328 -10.13 12.93 2.90
N ARG A 329 -10.79 12.51 1.81
CA ARG A 329 -12.17 11.99 1.87
C ARG A 329 -12.31 10.72 2.72
N VAL A 330 -11.27 9.89 2.79
CA VAL A 330 -11.28 8.64 3.55
C VAL A 330 -10.94 8.87 5.01
N TYR A 331 -9.81 9.54 5.30
CA TYR A 331 -9.26 9.63 6.66
C TYR A 331 -9.48 10.98 7.32
N GLY A 332 -9.84 12.01 6.55
CA GLY A 332 -9.88 13.41 6.97
C GLY A 332 -8.50 14.07 6.97
N ALA A 333 -8.45 15.29 7.51
CA ALA A 333 -7.19 16.03 7.67
C ALA A 333 -6.27 15.37 8.72
N PHE A 334 -4.96 15.50 8.48
CA PHE A 334 -3.87 15.09 9.37
C PHE A 334 -3.69 16.04 10.56
#